data_AF-A0A9N9R942-F1
#
_entry.id   AF-A0A9N9R942-F1
#
_cell.length_a   1.000
_cell.length_b   1.000
_cell.length_c   1.000
_cell.angle_alpha   90.00
_cell.angle_beta   90.00
_cell.angle_gamma   90.00
#
_symmetry.space_group_name_H-M   'P 1'
#
loop_
_entity.id
_entity.type
_entity.pdbx_description
1 polymer ?
#
loop_
_entity_poly.entity_id
_entity_poly.type
_entity_poly.pdbx_seq_one_letter_code
_entity_poly.pdbx_strand_id
1 'polypeptide(L)'
;MKVDVAKDVYNTVPRKSKSTQRGFLLSLILMMTTVFQGMPAVMVYSNPLFADAVPEETLSPAWCSVILAIVCVVFGMIASYLTDLSGRRPLMIISSIAAGLCHVALGTQIHLQWGPRWLTAILVYLFVGTYQCGAGTVPFVLSAEVFLPEVSSILTMIVFEWGWLCNFILLFIFTPLIAAIGLGPIFYIFAAICFCSAIISMLFLPETKGLTVDAIQLLFVKQKRNNVI
;
A
#
# COMPACT_ATOMS: atom_id res chain seq x y z
N MET A 1 -5.99 11.92 -41.27
CA MET A 1 -5.13 10.74 -41.01
C MET A 1 -4.65 10.61 -39.56
N LYS A 2 -4.30 11.68 -38.82
CA LYS A 2 -3.95 11.58 -37.37
C LYS A 2 -5.14 11.65 -36.40
N VAL A 3 -6.31 12.08 -36.86
CA VAL A 3 -7.51 12.25 -36.01
C VAL A 3 -8.31 10.94 -35.87
N ASP A 4 -8.18 10.02 -36.82
CA ASP A 4 -8.96 8.78 -36.85
C ASP A 4 -8.37 7.71 -35.92
N VAL A 5 -7.05 7.70 -35.72
CA VAL A 5 -6.38 6.78 -34.78
C VAL A 5 -6.79 7.03 -33.32
N ALA A 6 -6.99 8.28 -32.92
CA ALA A 6 -7.44 8.62 -31.56
C ALA A 6 -8.90 8.19 -31.31
N LYS A 7 -9.74 8.24 -32.35
CA LYS A 7 -11.13 7.77 -32.29
C LYS A 7 -11.22 6.25 -32.31
N ASP A 8 -10.34 5.56 -33.03
CA ASP A 8 -10.27 4.10 -33.00
C ASP A 8 -9.75 3.59 -31.65
N VAL A 9 -8.77 4.25 -31.02
CA VAL A 9 -8.33 3.93 -29.65
C VAL A 9 -9.46 4.14 -28.62
N TYR A 10 -10.29 5.17 -28.80
CA TYR A 10 -11.44 5.45 -27.93
C TYR A 10 -12.62 4.49 -28.18
N ASN A 11 -12.77 4.01 -29.42
CA ASN A 11 -13.81 3.04 -29.80
C ASN A 11 -13.39 1.58 -29.56
N THR A 12 -12.12 1.30 -29.28
CA THR A 12 -11.60 0.01 -28.83
C THR A 12 -11.65 -0.19 -27.32
N VAL A 13 -12.48 0.55 -26.58
CA VAL A 13 -12.82 0.17 -25.19
C VAL A 13 -13.59 -1.15 -25.26
N PRO A 14 -12.98 -2.31 -24.93
CA PRO A 14 -13.62 -3.60 -25.12
C PRO A 14 -14.73 -3.74 -24.09
N ARG A 15 -15.93 -4.09 -24.57
CA ARG A 15 -17.08 -4.70 -23.88
C ARG A 15 -17.07 -4.57 -22.34
N LYS A 16 -18.09 -3.90 -21.78
CA LYS A 16 -18.52 -3.90 -20.37
C LYS A 16 -18.54 -5.32 -19.72
N SER A 17 -17.38 -5.91 -19.48
CA SER A 17 -17.24 -7.17 -18.76
C SER A 17 -17.24 -6.81 -17.28
N LYS A 18 -18.24 -7.32 -16.55
CA LYS A 18 -18.36 -7.13 -15.10
C LYS A 18 -17.11 -7.60 -14.35
N SER A 19 -16.32 -8.48 -14.96
CA SER A 19 -15.02 -8.94 -14.44
C SER A 19 -13.98 -7.82 -14.40
N THR A 20 -13.74 -7.16 -15.53
CA THR A 20 -12.74 -6.08 -15.64
C THR A 20 -13.08 -4.92 -14.71
N GLN A 21 -14.37 -4.59 -14.56
CA GLN A 21 -14.83 -3.57 -13.63
C GLN A 21 -14.54 -3.93 -12.16
N ARG A 22 -14.69 -5.21 -11.78
CA ARG A 22 -14.38 -5.69 -10.43
C ARG A 22 -12.89 -5.67 -10.16
N GLY A 23 -12.08 -6.14 -11.12
CA GLY A 23 -10.63 -6.07 -11.04
C GLY A 23 -10.15 -4.63 -10.90
N PHE A 24 -10.69 -3.72 -11.70
CA PHE A 24 -10.39 -2.29 -11.62
C PHE A 24 -10.77 -1.67 -10.27
N LEU A 25 -11.98 -1.94 -9.78
CA LEU A 25 -12.43 -1.45 -8.48
C LEU A 25 -11.54 -1.98 -7.34
N LEU A 26 -11.18 -3.26 -7.38
CA LEU A 26 -10.27 -3.85 -6.40
C LEU A 26 -8.90 -3.16 -6.42
N SER A 27 -8.33 -2.92 -7.61
CA SER A 27 -7.05 -2.22 -7.75
C SER A 27 -7.11 -0.79 -7.20
N LEU A 28 -8.22 -0.06 -7.42
CA LEU A 28 -8.42 1.28 -6.85
C LEU A 28 -8.51 1.25 -5.31
N ILE A 29 -9.27 0.30 -4.76
CA ILE A 29 -9.42 0.15 -3.31
C ILE A 29 -8.09 -0.22 -2.67
N LEU A 30 -7.35 -1.18 -3.25
CA LEU A 30 -6.06 -1.59 -2.71
C LEU A 30 -5.03 -0.47 -2.80
N MET A 31 -4.96 0.26 -3.91
CA MET A 31 -4.06 1.42 -4.04
C MET A 31 -4.39 2.51 -3.02
N MET A 32 -5.68 2.78 -2.80
CA MET A 32 -6.11 3.70 -1.76
C MET A 32 -5.67 3.21 -0.38
N THR A 33 -6.01 1.97 0.00
CA THR A 33 -5.67 1.47 1.32
C THR A 33 -4.17 1.47 1.56
N THR A 34 -3.33 1.11 0.59
CA THR A 34 -1.87 1.11 0.78
C THR A 34 -1.28 2.50 0.98
N VAL A 35 -1.78 3.51 0.27
CA VAL A 35 -1.40 4.91 0.53
C VAL A 35 -1.83 5.33 1.94
N PHE A 36 -3.07 5.04 2.32
CA PHE A 36 -3.64 5.42 3.62
C PHE A 36 -3.12 4.58 4.81
N GLN A 37 -2.36 3.50 4.57
CA GLN A 37 -1.58 2.82 5.60
C GLN A 37 -0.45 3.71 6.18
N GLY A 38 -0.18 4.88 5.60
CA GLY A 38 0.63 5.91 6.24
C GLY A 38 2.10 5.95 5.83
N MET A 39 2.53 5.11 4.88
CA MET A 39 3.92 5.10 4.39
C MET A 39 4.38 6.48 3.88
N PRO A 40 3.62 7.21 3.02
CA PRO A 40 4.06 8.53 2.58
C PRO A 40 4.19 9.54 3.72
N ALA A 41 3.28 9.50 4.69
CA ALA A 41 3.31 10.38 5.85
C ALA A 41 4.54 10.10 6.74
N VAL A 42 4.86 8.83 7.00
CA VAL A 42 6.06 8.42 7.74
C VAL A 42 7.34 8.86 7.03
N MET A 43 7.40 8.75 5.70
CA MET A 43 8.56 9.19 4.93
C MET A 43 8.78 10.70 5.03
N VAL A 44 7.72 11.50 4.87
CA VAL A 44 7.78 12.97 4.95
C VAL A 44 8.12 13.45 6.37
N TYR A 45 7.57 12.78 7.39
CA TYR A 45 7.77 13.14 8.80
C TYR A 45 8.87 12.33 9.51
N SER A 46 9.72 11.65 8.76
CA SER A 46 10.82 10.83 9.30
C SER A 46 11.79 11.64 10.16
N ASN A 47 12.20 12.83 9.71
CA ASN A 47 13.09 13.70 10.48
C ASN A 47 12.55 14.07 11.88
N PRO A 48 11.35 14.67 12.01
CA PRO A 48 10.81 14.99 13.34
C PRO A 48 10.57 13.73 14.19
N LEU A 49 10.15 12.61 13.60
CA LEU A 49 10.03 11.33 14.31
C LEU A 49 11.36 10.84 14.89
N PHE A 50 12.46 11.00 14.16
CA PHE A 50 13.79 10.60 14.63
C PHE A 50 14.42 11.60 15.59
N ALA A 51 14.12 12.89 15.44
CA ALA A 51 14.59 13.93 16.38
C ALA A 51 14.04 13.71 17.80
N ASP A 52 12.76 13.30 17.91
CA ASP A 52 12.16 12.97 19.22
C ASP A 52 12.67 11.63 19.79
N ALA A 53 13.08 10.70 18.91
CA ALA A 53 13.45 9.33 19.29
C ALA A 53 14.94 9.16 19.64
N VAL A 54 15.83 9.90 18.99
CA VAL A 54 17.29 9.71 19.09
C VAL A 54 17.93 11.05 19.49
N PRO A 55 18.61 11.12 20.65
CA PRO A 55 19.36 12.32 21.02
C PRO A 55 20.42 12.63 19.95
N GLU A 56 20.51 13.89 19.52
CA GLU A 56 21.47 14.34 18.49
C GLU A 56 22.93 13.94 18.79
N GLU A 57 23.27 13.79 20.07
CA GLU A 57 24.60 13.36 20.53
C GLU A 57 24.98 11.93 20.11
N THR A 58 23.99 11.08 19.80
CA THR A 58 24.22 9.68 19.41
C THR A 58 24.22 9.48 17.90
N LEU A 59 23.20 10.00 17.22
CA LEU A 59 23.08 9.96 15.77
C LEU A 59 22.18 11.11 15.30
N SER A 60 22.65 11.90 14.33
CA SER A 60 21.81 12.95 13.75
C SER A 60 20.56 12.35 13.10
N PRO A 61 19.37 12.96 13.24
CA PRO A 61 18.13 12.53 12.57
C PRO A 61 18.26 12.36 11.05
N ALA A 62 19.17 13.11 10.43
CA ALA A 62 19.48 12.96 9.00
C ALA A 62 20.07 11.57 8.68
N TRP A 63 20.99 11.07 9.51
CA TRP A 63 21.56 9.72 9.35
C TRP A 63 20.52 8.62 9.59
N CYS A 64 19.59 8.80 10.54
CA CYS A 64 18.44 7.90 10.70
C CYS A 64 17.59 7.84 9.43
N SER A 65 17.36 8.99 8.79
CA SER A 65 16.61 9.06 7.52
C SER A 65 17.34 8.37 6.36
N VAL A 66 18.67 8.45 6.32
CA VAL A 66 19.50 7.68 5.36
C VAL A 66 19.36 6.17 5.61
N ILE A 67 19.42 5.73 6.86
CA ILE A 67 19.20 4.32 7.23
C ILE A 67 17.79 3.87 6.82
N LEU A 68 16.77 4.71 7.04
CA LEU A 68 15.40 4.44 6.60
C LEU A 68 15.33 4.18 5.08
N ALA A 69 16.01 4.99 4.29
CA ALA A 69 16.09 4.82 2.84
C ALA A 69 16.80 3.51 2.45
N ILE A 70 17.88 3.14 3.15
CA ILE A 70 18.57 1.86 2.93
C ILE A 70 17.64 0.69 3.25
N VAL A 71 16.91 0.74 4.38
CA VAL A 71 15.92 -0.27 4.76
C VAL A 71 14.85 -0.40 3.68
N CYS A 72 14.34 0.71 3.17
CA CYS A 72 13.36 0.71 2.07
C CYS A 72 13.89 -0.02 0.82
N VAL A 73 15.12 0.26 0.40
CA VAL A 73 15.74 -0.39 -0.77
C VAL A 73 15.97 -1.89 -0.52
N VAL A 74 16.54 -2.26 0.64
CA VAL A 74 16.81 -3.67 0.99
C VAL A 74 15.52 -4.48 1.04
N PHE A 75 14.51 -3.99 1.76
CA PHE A 75 13.22 -4.67 1.84
C PHE A 75 12.46 -4.65 0.51
N GLY A 76 12.67 -3.63 -0.34
CA GLY A 76 12.14 -3.61 -1.71
C GLY A 76 12.71 -4.73 -2.58
N MET A 77 14.01 -5.01 -2.48
CA MET A 77 14.65 -6.14 -3.16
C MET A 77 14.17 -7.49 -2.62
N ILE A 78 13.98 -7.60 -1.30
CA ILE A 78 13.41 -8.80 -0.69
C ILE A 78 11.97 -9.00 -1.17
N ALA A 79 11.19 -7.91 -1.22
CA ALA A 79 9.80 -7.94 -1.65
C ALA A 79 9.64 -8.39 -3.10
N SER A 80 10.53 -7.98 -4.02
CA SER A 80 10.47 -8.44 -5.40
C SER A 80 10.63 -9.96 -5.49
N TYR A 81 11.59 -10.54 -4.75
CA TYR A 81 11.76 -11.99 -4.65
C TYR A 81 10.57 -12.69 -3.98
N LEU A 82 10.08 -12.16 -2.86
CA LEU A 82 8.95 -12.74 -2.13
C LEU A 82 7.63 -12.69 -2.91
N THR A 83 7.43 -11.66 -3.73
CA THR A 83 6.20 -11.50 -4.52
C THR A 83 6.01 -12.66 -5.48
N ASP A 84 7.10 -13.13 -6.09
CA ASP A 84 7.07 -14.30 -6.98
C ASP A 84 7.03 -15.63 -6.22
N LEU A 85 7.61 -15.70 -5.02
CA LEU A 85 7.64 -16.93 -4.24
C LEU A 85 6.34 -17.22 -3.49
N SER A 86 5.79 -16.25 -2.76
CA SER A 86 4.65 -16.46 -1.84
C SER A 86 3.29 -16.20 -2.47
N GLY A 87 3.23 -15.49 -3.60
CA GLY A 87 1.98 -15.05 -4.21
C GLY A 87 1.49 -13.71 -3.65
N ARG A 88 0.48 -13.13 -4.30
CA ARG A 88 0.09 -11.72 -4.08
C ARG A 88 -0.83 -11.59 -2.86
N ARG A 89 -1.77 -12.52 -2.70
CA ARG A 89 -2.76 -12.50 -1.61
C ARG A 89 -2.14 -12.68 -0.22
N PRO A 90 -1.36 -13.73 0.07
CA PRO A 90 -0.80 -13.92 1.41
C PRO A 90 0.18 -12.81 1.78
N LEU A 91 0.95 -12.31 0.81
CA LEU A 91 1.92 -11.24 1.03
C LEU A 91 1.24 -9.93 1.43
N MET A 92 0.14 -9.56 0.76
CA MET A 92 -0.67 -8.40 1.11
C MET A 92 -1.28 -8.50 2.51
N ILE A 93 -1.78 -9.68 2.90
CA ILE A 93 -2.41 -9.90 4.20
C ILE A 93 -1.37 -9.85 5.32
N ILE A 94 -0.28 -10.61 5.20
CA ILE A 94 0.76 -10.72 6.23
C ILE A 94 1.44 -9.36 6.43
N SER A 95 1.82 -8.67 5.35
CA SER A 95 2.43 -7.34 5.44
C SER A 95 1.50 -6.32 6.07
N SER A 96 0.21 -6.31 5.70
CA SER A 96 -0.77 -5.37 6.26
C SER A 96 -1.01 -5.63 7.75
N ILE A 97 -1.10 -6.89 8.19
CA ILE A 97 -1.23 -7.23 9.62
C ILE A 97 0.03 -6.82 10.38
N ALA A 98 1.21 -7.17 9.87
CA ALA A 98 2.49 -6.84 10.51
C ALA A 98 2.70 -5.33 10.61
N ALA A 99 2.42 -4.57 9.54
CA ALA A 99 2.46 -3.12 9.55
C ALA A 99 1.44 -2.50 10.53
N GLY A 100 0.23 -3.07 10.62
CA GLY A 100 -0.78 -2.67 11.59
C GLY A 100 -0.31 -2.86 13.04
N LEU A 101 0.31 -4.00 13.35
CA LEU A 101 0.91 -4.25 14.67
C LEU A 101 2.05 -3.28 14.98
N CYS A 102 2.91 -2.97 14.00
CA CYS A 102 3.96 -1.96 14.15
C CYS A 102 3.38 -0.58 14.46
N HIS A 103 2.28 -0.20 13.80
CA HIS A 103 1.59 1.06 14.06
C HIS A 103 0.94 1.12 15.44
N VAL A 104 0.33 0.03 15.91
CA VAL A 104 -0.18 -0.03 17.30
C VAL A 104 0.98 0.16 18.29
N ALA A 105 2.11 -0.52 18.07
CA ALA A 105 3.30 -0.39 18.90
C ALA A 105 3.91 1.02 18.85
N LEU A 106 3.94 1.67 17.69
CA LEU A 106 4.37 3.06 17.53
C LEU A 106 3.46 4.02 18.29
N GLY A 107 2.14 3.89 18.10
CA GLY A 107 1.15 4.72 18.79
C GLY A 107 1.27 4.60 20.30
N THR A 108 1.39 3.36 20.83
CA THR A 108 1.54 3.14 22.28
C THR A 108 2.88 3.62 22.80
N GLN A 109 3.97 3.45 22.05
CA GLN A 109 5.29 3.95 22.44
C GLN A 109 5.30 5.48 22.49
N ILE A 110 4.68 6.16 21.53
CA ILE A 110 4.62 7.63 21.52
C ILE A 110 3.74 8.16 22.65
N HIS A 111 2.60 7.52 22.95
CA HIS A 111 1.71 7.95 24.04
C HIS A 111 2.20 7.62 25.44
N LEU A 112 2.64 6.38 25.66
CA LEU A 112 2.92 5.86 27.00
C LEU A 112 4.42 5.88 27.32
N GLN A 113 5.29 6.04 26.32
CA GLN A 113 6.76 6.07 26.48
C GLN A 113 7.26 4.91 27.34
N TRP A 114 6.70 3.72 27.11
CA TRP A 114 6.91 2.54 27.95
C TRP A 114 8.29 1.89 27.74
N GLY A 115 8.89 2.10 26.58
CA GLY A 115 10.25 1.69 26.25
C GLY A 115 11.21 2.86 26.08
N PRO A 116 12.51 2.56 25.86
CA PRO A 116 13.50 3.59 25.60
C PRO A 116 13.21 4.35 24.30
N ARG A 117 13.62 5.62 24.20
CA ARG A 117 13.28 6.49 23.06
C ARG A 117 13.73 5.92 21.70
N TRP A 118 14.87 5.25 21.65
CA TRP A 118 15.39 4.60 20.43
C TRP A 118 14.48 3.47 19.91
N LEU A 119 13.59 2.93 20.74
CA LEU A 119 12.61 1.92 20.32
C LEU A 119 11.67 2.47 19.23
N THR A 120 11.30 3.75 19.30
CA THR A 120 10.47 4.40 18.28
C THR A 120 11.13 4.32 16.90
N ALA A 121 12.44 4.57 16.82
CA ALA A 121 13.16 4.48 15.55
C ALA A 121 13.16 3.05 14.98
N ILE A 122 13.37 2.04 15.83
CA ILE A 122 13.32 0.63 15.42
C ILE A 122 11.92 0.24 14.92
N LEU A 123 10.86 0.69 15.61
CA LEU A 123 9.50 0.40 15.19
C LEU A 123 9.16 1.08 13.85
N VAL A 124 9.69 2.28 13.57
CA VAL A 124 9.60 2.92 12.25
C VAL A 124 10.29 2.08 11.18
N TYR A 125 11.53 1.60 11.42
CA TYR A 125 12.23 0.75 10.46
C TYR A 125 11.48 -0.57 10.22
N LEU A 126 10.94 -1.19 11.28
CA LEU A 126 10.17 -2.42 11.17
C LEU A 126 8.86 -2.21 10.41
N PHE A 127 8.16 -1.09 10.65
CA PHE A 127 6.99 -0.71 9.86
C PHE A 127 7.35 -0.59 8.38
N VAL A 128 8.39 0.17 8.03
CA VAL A 128 8.80 0.35 6.62
C VAL A 128 9.18 -0.98 5.98
N GLY A 129 9.96 -1.81 6.68
CA GLY A 129 10.34 -3.13 6.16
C GLY A 129 9.14 -4.06 5.94
N THR A 130 8.24 -4.16 6.91
CA THR A 130 7.04 -5.01 6.82
C THR A 130 6.06 -4.51 5.76
N TYR A 131 5.84 -3.20 5.65
CA TYR A 131 5.04 -2.59 4.60
C TYR A 131 5.63 -2.88 3.21
N GLN A 132 6.94 -2.68 3.05
CA GLN A 132 7.61 -2.85 1.77
C GLN A 132 7.58 -4.29 1.26
N CYS A 133 7.62 -5.27 2.17
CA CYS A 133 7.52 -6.69 1.85
C CYS A 133 6.24 -7.09 1.11
N GLY A 134 5.14 -6.33 1.19
CA GLY A 134 3.89 -6.73 0.53
C GLY A 134 3.02 -5.56 0.09
N ALA A 135 2.47 -4.79 1.02
CA ALA A 135 1.62 -3.63 0.69
C ALA A 135 2.32 -2.61 -0.24
N GLY A 136 3.65 -2.49 -0.13
CA GLY A 136 4.46 -1.64 -1.01
C GLY A 136 4.63 -2.17 -2.44
N THR A 137 4.42 -3.45 -2.71
CA THR A 137 4.66 -4.06 -4.04
C THR A 137 3.40 -4.63 -4.69
N VAL A 138 2.54 -5.29 -3.92
CA VAL A 138 1.39 -6.04 -4.41
C VAL A 138 0.42 -5.20 -5.24
N PRO A 139 -0.02 -3.98 -4.84
CA PRO A 139 -0.95 -3.20 -5.64
C PRO A 139 -0.40 -2.84 -7.03
N PHE A 140 0.91 -2.57 -7.11
CA PHE A 140 1.59 -2.25 -8.37
C PHE A 140 1.65 -3.49 -9.28
N VAL A 141 2.04 -4.64 -8.74
CA VAL A 141 2.07 -5.91 -9.49
C VAL A 141 0.66 -6.32 -9.94
N LEU A 142 -0.32 -6.21 -9.05
CA LEU A 142 -1.72 -6.53 -9.35
C LEU A 142 -2.29 -5.67 -10.48
N SER A 143 -1.94 -4.37 -10.51
CA SER A 143 -2.36 -3.48 -11.59
C SER A 143 -1.85 -3.91 -12.96
N ALA A 144 -0.70 -4.61 -13.04
CA ALA A 144 -0.18 -5.15 -14.28
C ALA A 144 -0.79 -6.52 -14.66
N GLU A 145 -1.25 -7.31 -13.68
CA GLU A 145 -1.75 -8.68 -13.91
C GLU A 145 -3.28 -8.76 -14.14
N VAL A 146 -4.05 -7.80 -13.61
CA VAL A 146 -5.52 -7.87 -13.60
C VAL A 146 -6.16 -7.38 -14.89
N PHE A 147 -5.48 -6.59 -15.70
CA PHE A 147 -6.08 -5.97 -16.88
C PHE A 147 -5.74 -6.72 -18.16
N LEU A 148 -6.73 -6.79 -19.06
CA LEU A 148 -6.54 -7.32 -20.41
C LEU A 148 -5.53 -6.45 -21.19
N PRO A 149 -4.69 -7.03 -22.05
CA PRO A 149 -3.63 -6.30 -22.76
C PRO A 149 -4.12 -5.07 -23.53
N GLU A 150 -5.36 -5.09 -24.03
CA GLU A 150 -5.96 -4.01 -24.82
C GLU A 150 -6.27 -2.76 -23.98
N VAL A 151 -6.50 -2.90 -22.67
CA VAL A 151 -6.89 -1.81 -21.76
C VAL A 151 -5.96 -1.63 -20.57
N SER A 152 -4.93 -2.47 -20.44
CA SER A 152 -4.03 -2.45 -19.28
C SER A 152 -3.34 -1.11 -19.13
N SER A 153 -2.84 -0.52 -20.22
CA SER A 153 -2.14 0.78 -20.16
C SER A 153 -3.02 1.89 -19.58
N ILE A 154 -4.25 2.06 -20.08
CA ILE A 154 -5.13 3.15 -19.64
C ILE A 154 -5.66 2.93 -18.21
N LEU A 155 -6.00 1.69 -17.86
CA LEU A 155 -6.52 1.38 -16.52
C LEU A 155 -5.41 1.48 -15.46
N THR A 156 -4.21 0.99 -15.76
CA THR A 156 -3.05 1.12 -14.87
C THR A 156 -2.70 2.59 -14.66
N MET A 157 -2.68 3.41 -15.72
CA MET A 157 -2.46 4.86 -15.58
C MET A 157 -3.46 5.49 -14.60
N ILE A 158 -4.76 5.18 -14.74
CA ILE A 158 -5.79 5.72 -13.84
C ILE A 158 -5.58 5.24 -12.39
N VAL A 159 -5.20 3.99 -12.18
CA VAL A 159 -4.91 3.46 -10.83
C VAL A 159 -3.73 4.18 -10.18
N PHE A 160 -2.67 4.48 -10.95
CA PHE A 160 -1.51 5.20 -10.45
C PHE A 160 -1.82 6.66 -10.13
N GLU A 161 -2.51 7.36 -11.02
CA GLU A 161 -2.99 8.74 -10.77
C GLU A 161 -3.90 8.81 -9.54
N TRP A 162 -4.77 7.81 -9.37
CA TRP A 162 -5.59 7.67 -8.18
C TRP A 162 -4.74 7.50 -6.90
N GLY A 163 -3.67 6.72 -6.96
CA GLY A 163 -2.71 6.58 -5.86
C GLY A 163 -2.03 7.92 -5.51
N TRP A 164 -1.59 8.67 -6.51
CA TRP A 164 -1.00 10.00 -6.31
C TRP A 164 -1.99 11.01 -5.74
N LEU A 165 -3.25 10.98 -6.20
CA LEU A 165 -4.32 11.79 -5.63
C LEU A 165 -4.58 11.43 -4.15
N CYS A 166 -4.65 10.13 -3.82
CA CYS A 166 -4.77 9.67 -2.44
C CYS A 166 -3.59 10.16 -1.60
N ASN A 167 -2.38 10.13 -2.14
CA ASN A 167 -1.17 10.59 -1.45
C ASN A 167 -1.23 12.10 -1.17
N PHE A 168 -1.64 12.89 -2.16
CA PHE A 168 -1.87 14.32 -1.98
C PHE A 168 -2.89 14.60 -0.87
N ILE A 169 -4.04 13.91 -0.91
CA ILE A 169 -5.09 14.05 0.12
C ILE A 169 -4.53 13.69 1.50
N LEU A 170 -3.83 12.56 1.63
CA LEU A 170 -3.22 12.11 2.87
C LEU A 170 -2.28 13.17 3.44
N LEU A 171 -1.33 13.66 2.66
CA LEU A 171 -0.35 14.66 3.12
C LEU A 171 -1.01 16.00 3.44
N PHE A 172 -2.03 16.41 2.68
CA PHE A 172 -2.80 17.62 2.94
C PHE A 172 -3.55 17.57 4.27
N ILE A 173 -4.15 16.43 4.62
CA ILE A 173 -4.87 16.27 5.90
C ILE A 173 -3.95 15.97 7.08
N PHE A 174 -2.72 15.48 6.82
CA PHE A 174 -1.85 14.97 7.88
C PHE A 174 -1.38 16.06 8.86
N THR A 175 -0.92 17.22 8.38
CA THR A 175 -0.48 18.31 9.27
C THR A 175 -1.63 18.86 10.14
N PRO A 176 -2.81 19.18 9.59
CA PRO A 176 -3.97 19.54 10.41
C PRO A 176 -4.38 18.46 11.41
N LEU A 177 -4.27 17.19 11.02
CA LEU A 177 -4.60 16.07 11.91
C LEU A 177 -3.63 16.00 13.09
N ILE A 178 -2.33 16.18 12.87
CA ILE A 178 -1.34 16.26 13.97
C ILE A 178 -1.68 17.42 14.91
N ALA A 179 -2.06 18.58 14.37
CA ALA A 179 -2.42 19.73 15.21
C ALA A 179 -3.69 19.48 16.05
N ALA A 180 -4.64 18.68 15.54
CA ALA A 180 -5.91 18.42 16.21
C ALA A 180 -5.83 17.32 17.27
N ILE A 181 -5.16 16.21 16.99
CA ILE A 181 -5.15 15.02 17.87
C ILE A 181 -3.75 14.62 18.34
N GLY A 182 -2.69 15.23 17.82
CA GLY A 182 -1.31 14.84 18.11
C GLY A 182 -0.81 13.70 17.22
N LEU A 183 0.49 13.38 17.34
CA LEU A 183 1.16 12.41 16.47
C LEU A 183 0.83 10.96 16.84
N GLY A 184 0.72 10.65 18.14
CA GLY A 184 0.44 9.31 18.63
C GLY A 184 -0.90 8.72 18.16
N PRO A 185 -2.05 9.45 18.23
CA PRO A 185 -3.34 8.91 17.83
C PRO A 185 -3.41 8.51 16.36
N ILE A 186 -2.66 9.21 15.50
CA ILE A 186 -2.64 9.01 14.06
C ILE A 186 -2.12 7.61 13.71
N PHE A 187 -1.13 7.10 14.46
CA PHE A 187 -0.64 5.75 14.24
C PHE A 187 -1.70 4.68 14.51
N TYR A 188 -2.64 4.90 15.44
CA TYR A 188 -3.76 3.97 15.60
C TYR A 188 -4.76 4.03 14.43
N ILE A 189 -4.93 5.20 13.81
CA ILE A 189 -5.73 5.35 12.58
C ILE A 189 -5.08 4.54 11.45
N PHE A 190 -3.77 4.68 11.26
CA PHE A 190 -3.04 3.88 10.28
C PHE A 190 -3.10 2.38 10.59
N ALA A 191 -3.00 1.98 11.86
CA ALA A 191 -3.19 0.59 12.26
C ALA A 191 -4.57 0.05 11.89
N ALA A 192 -5.64 0.82 12.13
CA ALA A 192 -6.99 0.42 11.75
C ALA A 192 -7.11 0.22 10.23
N ILE A 193 -6.54 1.14 9.44
CA ILE A 193 -6.52 1.04 7.97
C ILE A 193 -5.70 -0.17 7.52
N CYS A 194 -4.58 -0.47 8.16
CA CYS A 194 -3.80 -1.68 7.93
C CYS A 194 -4.63 -2.96 8.12
N PHE A 195 -5.35 -3.08 9.24
CA PHE A 195 -6.21 -4.25 9.49
C PHE A 195 -7.39 -4.31 8.53
N CYS A 196 -8.02 -3.18 8.19
CA CYS A 196 -9.06 -3.13 7.16
C CYS A 196 -8.53 -3.57 5.79
N SER A 197 -7.33 -3.15 5.41
CA SER A 197 -6.65 -3.56 4.18
C SER A 197 -6.39 -5.07 4.16
N ALA A 198 -5.97 -5.65 5.29
CA ALA A 198 -5.83 -7.09 5.43
C ALA A 198 -7.17 -7.82 5.27
N ILE A 199 -8.25 -7.33 5.89
CA ILE A 199 -9.61 -7.91 5.77
C ILE A 199 -10.12 -7.84 4.33
N ILE A 200 -9.99 -6.68 3.67
CA ILE A 200 -10.35 -6.50 2.26
C ILE A 200 -9.58 -7.50 1.39
N SER A 201 -8.27 -7.66 1.65
CA SER A 201 -7.42 -8.61 0.93
C SER A 201 -7.77 -10.07 1.22
N MET A 202 -8.21 -10.39 2.45
CA MET A 202 -8.69 -11.74 2.77
C MET A 202 -9.98 -12.07 2.02
N LEU A 203 -10.91 -11.11 1.87
CA LEU A 203 -12.24 -11.36 1.31
C LEU A 203 -12.30 -11.23 -0.22
N PHE A 204 -11.63 -10.22 -0.79
CA PHE A 204 -11.84 -9.81 -2.18
C PHE A 204 -10.66 -10.06 -3.11
N LEU A 205 -9.42 -10.16 -2.59
CA LEU A 205 -8.23 -10.35 -3.42
C LEU A 205 -8.05 -11.83 -3.78
N PRO A 206 -8.23 -12.22 -5.06
CA PRO A 206 -7.87 -13.56 -5.51
C PRO A 206 -6.35 -13.73 -5.55
N GLU A 207 -5.89 -14.98 -5.53
CA GLU A 207 -4.49 -15.27 -5.85
C GLU A 207 -4.29 -15.18 -7.38
N THR A 208 -3.31 -14.40 -7.81
CA THR A 208 -2.99 -14.16 -9.24
C THR A 208 -1.69 -14.85 -9.67
N LYS A 209 -0.91 -15.39 -8.74
CA LYS A 209 0.39 -16.02 -9.02
C LYS A 209 0.29 -17.11 -10.09
N GLY A 210 1.05 -16.94 -11.17
CA GLY A 210 1.23 -17.94 -12.23
C GLY A 210 -0.01 -18.18 -13.09
N LEU A 211 -1.02 -17.31 -13.01
CA LEU A 211 -2.24 -17.41 -13.81
C LEU A 211 -2.15 -16.53 -15.06
N THR A 212 -2.80 -16.98 -16.13
CA THR A 212 -3.01 -16.13 -17.31
C THR A 212 -4.05 -15.05 -17.01
N VAL A 213 -4.01 -13.94 -17.74
CA VAL A 213 -4.97 -12.84 -17.57
C VAL A 213 -6.41 -13.33 -17.74
N ASP A 214 -6.67 -14.24 -18.68
CA ASP A 214 -7.99 -14.85 -18.88
C ASP A 214 -8.46 -15.66 -17.66
N ALA A 215 -7.56 -16.43 -17.04
CA ALA A 215 -7.87 -17.17 -15.82
C ALA A 215 -8.17 -16.22 -14.65
N ILE A 216 -7.46 -15.09 -14.55
CA ILE A 216 -7.72 -14.05 -13.55
C ILE A 216 -9.11 -13.42 -13.77
N GLN A 217 -9.51 -13.14 -15.01
CA GLN A 217 -10.86 -12.64 -15.31
C GLN A 217 -11.95 -13.62 -14.83
N LEU A 218 -11.75 -14.93 -15.00
CA LEU A 218 -12.71 -15.93 -14.53
C LEU A 218 -12.90 -15.93 -13.01
N LEU A 219 -11.86 -15.61 -12.23
CA LEU A 219 -11.94 -15.50 -10.76
C LEU A 219 -12.89 -14.37 -10.34
N PHE A 220 -12.83 -13.22 -11.03
CA PHE A 220 -13.73 -12.10 -10.78
C PHE A 220 -15.17 -12.35 -11.23
N VAL A 221 -15.42 -13.27 -12.18
CA VAL A 221 -16.78 -13.73 -12.52
C VAL A 221 -17.32 -14.69 -11.46
N LYS A 222 -16.50 -15.66 -11.04
CA LYS A 222 -16.89 -16.78 -10.16
C LYS A 222 -17.20 -16.36 -8.71
N GLN A 223 -16.62 -15.27 -8.21
CA GLN A 223 -16.94 -14.71 -6.88
C GLN A 223 -18.45 -14.45 -6.65
N LYS A 224 -19.27 -14.27 -7.70
CA LYS A 224 -20.73 -14.11 -7.53
C LYS A 224 -21.44 -15.42 -7.14
N ARG A 225 -20.90 -16.59 -7.47
CA ARG A 225 -21.60 -17.88 -7.31
C ARG A 225 -21.41 -18.53 -5.94
N ASN A 226 -20.40 -18.10 -5.17
CA ASN A 226 -20.09 -18.67 -3.85
C ASN A 226 -20.66 -17.88 -2.66
N ASN A 227 -21.29 -16.71 -2.89
CA ASN A 227 -21.98 -15.93 -1.85
C ASN A 227 -23.51 -16.15 -1.87
N VAL A 228 -23.97 -17.27 -2.44
CA VAL A 228 -25.38 -17.69 -2.44
C VAL A 228 -25.41 -19.16 -2.03
N ILE A 229 -25.20 -19.43 -0.74
CA ILE A 229 -25.69 -20.63 -0.04
C ILE A 229 -26.15 -20.18 1.33
#